data_AF-A0A7S4KNE1-F1
#
_entry.id   AF-A0A7S4KNE1-F1
#
_cell.length_a   1.000
_cell.length_b   1.000
_cell.length_c   1.000
_cell.angle_alpha   90.00
_cell.angle_beta   90.00
_cell.angle_gamma   90.00
#
_symmetry.space_group_name_H-M   'P 1'
#
loop_
_entity.id
_entity.type
_entity.pdbx_description
1 polymer ?
#
loop_
_entity_poly.entity_id
_entity_poly.type
_entity_poly.pdbx_seq_one_letter_code
_entity_poly.pdbx_strand_id
1 'polypeptide(L)'
;SRNESAEIFVVCLGYLAPKKIDPNLLDPKNVFEDVNDGPAKKANVLQQKKLNVRHRDGYEEGITMLYKEISAEEFVLHEDALQVLTDYNKIVFREGHEVDEQLLEHEKTNEEVKECCKDLRVLGKGDFRKLLRWRDSM
;
A
#
# COMPACT_ATOMS: atom_id res chain seq x y z
N SER A 1 -2.59 37.11 16.48
CA SER A 1 -3.70 36.44 15.78
C SER A 1 -3.93 37.12 14.45
N ARG A 2 -3.41 36.51 13.39
CA ARG A 2 -3.70 36.88 12.01
C ARG A 2 -4.67 35.84 11.45
N ASN A 3 -5.69 36.27 10.71
CA ASN A 3 -6.68 35.35 10.11
C ASN A 3 -6.10 34.40 9.05
N GLU A 4 -4.87 34.65 8.60
CA GLU A 4 -4.18 33.86 7.57
C GLU A 4 -3.05 32.97 8.13
N SER A 5 -2.85 32.96 9.45
CA SER A 5 -1.81 32.16 10.12
C SER A 5 -2.44 30.92 10.77
N ALA A 6 -1.71 29.80 10.77
CA ALA A 6 -2.10 28.58 11.48
C ALA A 6 -1.70 28.60 12.98
N GLU A 7 -1.42 29.77 13.55
CA GLU A 7 -1.01 29.91 14.94
C GLU A 7 -2.15 29.59 15.93
N ILE A 8 -1.82 28.87 17.01
CA ILE A 8 -2.73 28.58 18.11
C ILE A 8 -2.11 29.05 19.43
N PHE A 9 -2.95 29.57 20.32
CA PHE A 9 -2.58 29.93 21.69
C PHE A 9 -3.20 28.91 22.66
N VAL A 10 -2.38 28.05 23.22
CA VAL A 10 -2.82 27.04 24.21
C VAL A 10 -2.42 27.51 25.61
N VAL A 11 -3.38 27.55 26.53
CA VAL A 11 -3.15 27.90 27.94
C VAL A 11 -3.45 26.68 28.81
N CYS A 12 -2.43 26.17 29.49
CA CYS A 12 -2.55 25.03 30.42
C CYS A 12 -2.74 25.54 31.85
N LEU A 13 -3.94 25.39 32.41
CA LEU A 13 -4.27 25.77 33.79
C LEU A 13 -4.31 24.54 34.71
N GLY A 14 -4.04 24.73 36.00
CA GLY A 14 -4.18 23.65 37.00
C GLY A 14 -3.01 22.64 36.98
N TYR A 15 -1.78 23.12 37.03
CA TYR A 15 -0.59 22.27 37.08
C TYR A 15 -0.63 21.30 38.27
N LEU A 16 -0.57 20.00 37.98
CA LEU A 16 -0.73 18.93 38.96
C LEU A 16 0.49 18.74 39.89
N ALA A 17 1.63 19.37 39.58
CA ALA A 17 2.87 19.33 40.38
C ALA A 17 3.24 17.93 40.95
N PRO A 18 3.39 16.89 40.10
CA PRO A 18 3.73 15.55 40.56
C PRO A 18 5.15 15.50 41.15
N LYS A 19 5.35 14.67 42.19
CA LYS A 19 6.66 14.52 42.86
C LYS A 19 7.72 13.82 42.01
N LYS A 20 7.30 13.01 41.03
CA LYS A 20 8.15 12.34 40.05
C LYS A 20 7.51 12.50 38.67
N ILE A 21 8.31 12.89 37.69
CA ILE A 21 7.91 13.02 36.28
C ILE A 21 8.66 11.94 35.51
N ASP A 22 7.95 11.20 34.66
CA ASP A 22 8.59 10.25 33.75
C ASP A 22 9.41 11.03 32.70
N PRO A 23 10.74 10.82 32.62
CA PRO A 23 11.59 11.51 31.65
C PRO A 23 11.18 11.23 30.19
N ASN A 24 10.56 10.09 29.91
CA ASN A 24 10.15 9.72 28.54
C ASN A 24 9.04 10.63 28.01
N LEU A 25 8.16 11.17 28.87
CA LEU A 25 7.08 12.08 28.47
C LEU A 25 7.58 13.45 28.00
N LEU A 26 8.83 13.80 28.33
CA LEU A 26 9.46 15.06 27.95
C LEU A 26 10.54 14.88 26.88
N ASP A 27 10.85 13.63 26.50
CA ASP A 27 11.79 13.35 25.41
C ASP A 27 11.08 13.53 24.06
N PRO A 28 11.52 14.49 23.21
CA PRO A 28 10.93 14.71 21.89
C PRO A 28 10.85 13.44 21.05
N LYS A 29 11.81 12.52 21.17
CA LYS A 29 11.84 11.28 20.38
C LYS A 29 10.63 10.40 20.66
N ASN A 30 10.20 10.33 21.91
CA ASN A 30 9.05 9.52 22.32
C ASN A 30 7.74 10.29 22.13
N VAL A 31 7.76 11.62 22.26
CA VAL A 31 6.57 12.47 22.07
C VAL A 31 6.10 12.48 20.61
N PHE A 32 7.04 12.41 19.67
CA PHE A 32 6.77 12.37 18.23
C PHE A 32 6.90 10.97 17.64
N GLU A 33 6.89 9.92 18.46
CA GLU A 33 6.80 8.56 17.95
C GLU A 33 5.43 8.36 17.30
N ASP A 34 5.41 7.94 16.04
CA ASP A 34 4.17 7.72 15.33
C ASP A 34 3.36 6.63 16.00
N VAL A 35 2.10 6.94 16.27
CA VAL A 35 1.15 5.92 16.67
C VAL A 35 0.96 5.02 15.46
N ASN A 36 1.33 3.74 15.57
CA ASN A 36 0.90 2.73 14.63
C ASN A 36 -0.63 2.66 14.73
N ASP A 37 -1.33 3.51 13.98
CA ASP A 37 -2.73 3.33 13.68
C ASP A 37 -2.84 1.89 13.16
N GLY A 38 -3.53 1.04 13.92
CA GLY A 38 -3.66 -0.39 13.63
C GLY A 38 -3.99 -0.64 12.16
N PRO A 39 -3.68 -1.83 11.63
CA PRO A 39 -3.38 -2.09 10.22
C PRO A 39 -4.19 -1.17 9.31
N ALA A 40 -3.48 -0.21 8.69
CA ALA A 40 -4.04 0.75 7.74
C ALA A 40 -5.10 0.03 6.91
N LYS A 41 -6.32 0.58 6.86
CA LYS A 41 -7.48 -0.03 6.19
C LYS A 41 -7.01 -0.60 4.86
N LYS A 42 -6.87 -1.94 4.78
CA LYS A 42 -6.29 -2.63 3.63
C LYS A 42 -6.89 -2.04 2.38
N ALA A 43 -6.06 -1.35 1.60
CA ALA A 43 -6.53 -0.62 0.44
C ALA A 43 -7.11 -1.65 -0.53
N ASN A 44 -8.44 -1.69 -0.62
CA ASN A 44 -9.12 -2.66 -1.45
C ASN A 44 -9.23 -2.06 -2.85
N VAL A 45 -8.37 -2.52 -3.75
CA VAL A 45 -8.35 -2.12 -5.16
C VAL A 45 -9.70 -2.34 -5.88
N LEU A 46 -10.58 -3.19 -5.35
CA LEU A 46 -11.92 -3.41 -5.89
C LEU A 46 -12.97 -2.40 -5.36
N GLN A 47 -12.65 -1.59 -4.36
CA GLN A 47 -13.50 -0.53 -3.84
C GLN A 47 -13.20 0.78 -4.58
N GLN A 48 -14.14 1.23 -5.42
CA GLN A 48 -14.06 2.57 -6.00
C GLN A 48 -14.13 3.61 -4.87
N LYS A 49 -13.03 4.35 -4.63
CA LYS A 49 -13.15 5.67 -4.02
C LYS A 49 -14.03 6.50 -4.96
N LYS A 50 -15.12 7.06 -4.42
CA LYS A 50 -15.80 8.19 -5.09
C LYS A 50 -14.73 9.21 -5.43
N LEU A 51 -14.64 9.63 -6.69
CA LEU A 51 -13.61 10.52 -7.26
C LEU A 51 -13.48 11.90 -6.57
N ASN A 52 -14.24 12.17 -5.50
CA ASN A 52 -14.36 13.47 -4.86
C ASN A 52 -13.69 13.61 -3.49
N VAL A 53 -12.85 12.65 -3.08
CA VAL A 53 -11.97 12.87 -1.91
C VAL A 53 -10.54 12.84 -2.41
N ARG A 54 -9.94 14.03 -2.57
CA ARG A 54 -8.50 14.19 -2.71
C ARG A 54 -7.87 13.60 -1.46
N HIS A 55 -7.41 12.37 -1.54
CA HIS A 55 -6.58 11.80 -0.51
C HIS A 55 -5.21 12.48 -0.58
N ARG A 56 -4.96 13.36 0.38
CA ARG A 56 -3.61 13.84 0.71
C ARG A 56 -2.92 12.82 1.61
N ASP A 57 -3.01 11.54 1.23
CA ASP A 57 -2.18 10.53 1.88
C ASP A 57 -0.77 10.83 1.35
N GLY A 58 0.12 11.26 2.24
CA GLY A 58 1.52 11.51 1.91
C GLY A 58 2.18 10.24 1.37
N TYR A 59 3.38 10.38 0.81
CA TYR A 59 4.20 9.22 0.48
C TYR A 59 4.41 8.36 1.74
N GLU A 60 4.26 7.04 1.63
CA GLU A 60 4.59 6.12 2.72
C GLU A 60 6.01 6.38 3.22
N GLU A 61 6.16 6.59 4.53
CA GLU A 61 7.45 6.89 5.13
C GLU A 61 8.41 5.72 4.98
N GLY A 62 9.65 6.00 4.55
CA GLY A 62 10.72 5.01 4.42
C GLY A 62 10.83 4.32 3.06
N ILE A 63 10.03 4.68 2.06
CA ILE A 63 10.21 4.13 0.72
C ILE A 63 11.38 4.81 -0.01
N THR A 64 12.53 4.14 -0.02
CA THR A 64 13.63 4.45 -0.97
C THR A 64 13.28 4.00 -2.40
N MET A 65 12.35 3.05 -2.57
CA MET A 65 11.98 2.47 -3.87
C MET A 65 10.46 2.50 -4.11
N LEU A 66 9.98 3.55 -4.79
CA LEU A 66 8.57 3.67 -5.21
C LEU A 66 8.10 2.53 -6.12
N TYR A 67 9.04 1.82 -6.73
CA TYR A 67 8.79 0.80 -7.72
C TYR A 67 9.14 -0.59 -7.16
N LYS A 68 8.13 -1.45 -7.09
CA LYS A 68 8.15 -2.81 -6.56
C LYS A 68 7.69 -3.78 -7.65
N GLU A 69 8.46 -4.84 -7.88
CA GLU A 69 8.16 -5.92 -8.83
C GLU A 69 8.00 -7.24 -8.08
N ILE A 70 7.10 -8.12 -8.54
CA ILE A 70 6.90 -9.47 -8.01
C ILE A 70 6.94 -10.48 -9.15
N SER A 71 7.42 -11.71 -8.91
CA SER A 71 7.33 -12.76 -9.93
C SER A 71 5.90 -13.29 -10.09
N ALA A 72 5.59 -13.81 -11.28
CA ALA A 72 4.30 -14.42 -11.55
C ALA A 72 4.04 -15.64 -10.64
N GLU A 73 5.04 -16.51 -10.45
CA GLU A 73 4.97 -17.60 -9.47
C GLU A 73 4.62 -17.13 -8.05
N GLU A 74 5.32 -16.11 -7.55
CA GLU A 74 5.11 -15.61 -6.19
C GLU A 74 3.72 -14.98 -6.06
N PHE A 75 3.24 -14.29 -7.09
CA PHE A 75 1.86 -13.78 -7.14
C PHE A 75 0.80 -14.89 -7.11
N VAL A 76 1.02 -16.01 -7.81
CA VAL A 76 0.08 -17.13 -7.83
C VAL A 76 0.05 -17.86 -6.49
N LEU A 77 1.21 -18.03 -5.85
CA LEU A 77 1.33 -18.73 -4.57
C LEU A 77 0.89 -17.87 -3.36
N HIS A 78 0.88 -16.54 -3.50
CA HIS A 78 0.60 -15.63 -2.39
C HIS A 78 -0.85 -15.72 -1.88
N GLU A 79 -1.03 -15.81 -0.56
CA GLU A 79 -2.35 -15.95 0.09
C GLU A 79 -3.25 -14.71 -0.16
N ASP A 80 -2.69 -13.50 -0.02
CA ASP A 80 -3.41 -12.23 -0.21
C ASP A 80 -3.02 -11.54 -1.55
N ALA A 81 -3.47 -12.10 -2.68
CA ALA A 81 -3.18 -11.52 -4.00
C ALA A 81 -3.77 -10.11 -4.20
N LEU A 82 -4.81 -9.76 -3.45
CA LEU A 82 -5.40 -8.42 -3.54
C LEU A 82 -4.43 -7.37 -2.98
N GLN A 83 -3.78 -7.69 -1.86
CA GLN A 83 -2.75 -6.83 -1.29
C GLN A 83 -1.54 -6.71 -2.24
N VAL A 84 -1.11 -7.82 -2.85
CA VAL A 84 -0.03 -7.80 -3.84
C VAL A 84 -0.35 -6.88 -5.02
N LEU A 85 -1.57 -6.95 -5.56
CA LEU A 85 -2.00 -6.06 -6.66
C LEU A 85 -2.06 -4.57 -6.26
N THR A 86 -2.10 -4.29 -4.95
CA THR A 86 -2.14 -2.92 -4.41
C THR A 86 -0.74 -2.38 -4.15
N ASP A 87 0.12 -3.22 -3.59
CA ASP A 87 1.44 -2.84 -3.10
C ASP A 87 2.50 -2.83 -4.22
N TYR A 88 2.34 -3.70 -5.23
CA TYR A 88 3.29 -3.87 -6.33
C TYR A 88 2.88 -3.10 -7.60
N ASN A 89 3.86 -2.88 -8.48
CA ASN A 89 3.68 -2.11 -9.72
C ASN A 89 3.70 -3.00 -10.96
N LYS A 90 4.44 -4.12 -10.92
CA LYS A 90 4.61 -5.02 -12.07
C LYS A 90 4.76 -6.46 -11.63
N ILE A 91 4.17 -7.36 -12.41
CA ILE A 91 4.36 -8.82 -12.31
C ILE A 91 5.32 -9.23 -13.42
N VAL A 92 6.44 -9.83 -13.07
CA VAL A 92 7.49 -10.27 -14.01
C VAL A 92 7.46 -11.78 -14.18
N PHE A 93 7.62 -12.23 -15.42
CA PHE A 93 7.88 -13.64 -15.74
C PHE A 93 9.41 -13.78 -15.89
N ARG A 94 10.04 -14.60 -15.06
CA ARG A 94 11.49 -14.83 -15.09
C ARG A 94 11.81 -15.91 -16.12
N GLU A 95 12.71 -15.59 -17.04
CA GLU A 95 13.21 -16.54 -18.04
C GLU A 95 14.04 -17.63 -17.33
N GLY A 96 13.77 -18.91 -17.64
CA GLY A 96 14.47 -20.06 -17.06
C GLY A 96 13.87 -20.64 -15.78
N HIS A 97 12.67 -20.21 -15.37
CA HIS A 97 11.89 -20.86 -14.31
C HIS A 97 10.79 -21.72 -14.94
N GLU A 98 10.79 -23.03 -14.66
CA GLU A 98 9.83 -23.99 -15.25
C GLU A 98 8.37 -23.58 -14.99
N VAL A 99 8.10 -23.01 -13.81
CA VAL A 99 6.76 -22.56 -13.42
C VAL A 99 6.31 -21.35 -14.24
N ASP A 100 7.18 -20.35 -14.44
CA ASP A 100 6.84 -19.16 -15.23
C ASP A 100 6.66 -19.51 -16.72
N GLU A 101 7.40 -20.49 -17.23
CA GLU A 101 7.21 -21.02 -18.59
C GLU A 101 5.87 -21.76 -18.74
N GLN A 102 5.49 -22.58 -17.75
CA GLN A 102 4.16 -23.21 -17.71
C GLN A 102 3.03 -22.19 -17.61
N LEU A 103 3.21 -21.13 -16.82
CA LEU A 103 2.27 -20.03 -16.72
C LEU A 103 2.13 -19.29 -18.06
N LEU A 104 3.22 -19.15 -18.83
CA LEU A 104 3.20 -18.51 -20.16
C LEU A 104 2.54 -19.38 -21.23
N GLU A 105 2.59 -20.70 -21.11
CA GLU A 105 1.98 -21.67 -22.05
C GLU A 105 0.50 -21.94 -21.77
N HIS A 106 0.01 -21.62 -20.57
CA HIS A 106 -1.36 -21.87 -20.17
C HIS A 106 -2.39 -21.13 -21.06
N GLU A 107 -3.49 -21.81 -21.42
CA GLU A 107 -4.52 -21.32 -22.37
C GLU A 107 -5.17 -19.98 -21.99
N LYS A 108 -5.14 -19.61 -20.70
CA LYS A 108 -5.69 -18.35 -20.20
C LYS A 108 -4.69 -17.20 -20.12
N THR A 109 -3.42 -17.46 -20.40
CA THR A 109 -2.36 -16.42 -20.41
C THR A 109 -2.32 -15.72 -21.76
N ASN A 110 -3.38 -14.97 -22.03
CA ASN A 110 -3.55 -14.24 -23.27
C ASN A 110 -2.64 -12.99 -23.27
N GLU A 111 -2.47 -12.37 -24.44
CA GLU A 111 -1.73 -11.11 -24.56
C GLU A 111 -2.28 -10.01 -23.64
N GLU A 112 -3.61 -9.98 -23.42
CA GLU A 112 -4.22 -9.06 -22.46
C GLU A 112 -3.70 -9.24 -21.03
N VAL A 113 -3.52 -10.49 -20.57
CA VAL A 113 -3.02 -10.77 -19.21
C VAL A 113 -1.56 -10.34 -19.11
N LYS A 114 -0.76 -10.62 -20.13
CA LYS A 114 0.65 -10.20 -20.19
C LYS A 114 0.77 -8.67 -20.15
N GLU A 115 -0.10 -7.95 -20.83
CA GLU A 115 -0.12 -6.49 -20.79
C GLU A 115 -0.57 -5.97 -19.42
N CYS A 116 -1.56 -6.62 -18.79
CA CYS A 116 -1.99 -6.25 -17.45
C CYS A 116 -0.87 -6.44 -16.42
N CYS A 117 -0.05 -7.47 -16.55
CA CYS A 117 1.08 -7.73 -15.67
C CYS A 117 2.20 -6.67 -15.78
N LYS A 118 2.30 -5.92 -16.90
CA LYS A 118 3.37 -4.93 -17.11
C LYS A 118 3.20 -3.67 -16.26
N ASP A 119 1.97 -3.22 -16.04
CA ASP A 119 1.67 -2.02 -15.26
C ASP A 119 0.36 -2.16 -14.49
N LEU A 120 0.49 -2.55 -13.22
CA LEU A 120 -0.65 -2.71 -12.30
C LEU A 120 -1.29 -1.36 -11.91
N ARG A 121 -0.57 -0.23 -12.05
CA ARG A 121 -1.07 1.10 -11.62
C ARG A 121 -2.08 1.70 -12.59
N VAL A 122 -2.10 1.24 -13.83
CA VAL A 122 -3.03 1.70 -14.87
C VAL A 122 -4.31 0.87 -14.91
N LEU A 123 -4.33 -0.28 -14.22
CA LEU A 123 -5.44 -1.22 -14.28
C LEU A 123 -6.72 -0.71 -13.61
N GLY A 124 -7.85 -1.06 -14.22
CA GLY A 124 -9.16 -0.86 -13.64
C GLY A 124 -9.66 -2.08 -12.86
N LYS A 125 -10.79 -1.91 -12.18
CA LYS A 125 -11.47 -3.00 -11.44
C LYS A 125 -11.78 -4.23 -12.32
N GLY A 126 -12.04 -4.01 -13.61
CA GLY A 126 -12.27 -5.10 -14.56
C GLY A 126 -11.03 -5.97 -14.73
N ASP A 127 -9.88 -5.32 -14.90
CA ASP A 127 -8.60 -5.98 -15.17
C ASP A 127 -8.06 -6.67 -13.92
N PHE A 128 -8.20 -6.05 -12.74
CA PHE A 128 -7.87 -6.74 -11.48
C PHE A 128 -8.69 -8.02 -11.28
N ARG A 129 -9.97 -8.04 -11.66
CA ARG A 129 -10.77 -9.28 -11.63
C ARG A 129 -10.30 -10.29 -12.67
N LYS A 130 -9.83 -9.86 -13.85
CA LYS A 130 -9.24 -10.76 -14.84
C LYS A 130 -7.99 -11.41 -14.28
N LEU A 131 -7.10 -10.65 -13.64
CA LEU A 131 -5.89 -11.18 -13.00
C LEU A 131 -6.19 -12.16 -11.87
N LEU A 132 -7.18 -11.87 -11.02
CA LEU A 132 -7.61 -12.80 -9.97
C LEU A 132 -8.22 -14.09 -10.55
N ARG A 133 -9.03 -14.00 -11.61
CA ARG A 133 -9.58 -15.19 -12.29
C ARG A 133 -8.50 -16.00 -13.00
N TRP A 134 -7.51 -15.32 -13.58
CA TRP A 134 -6.34 -15.95 -14.18
C TRP A 134 -5.58 -16.73 -13.13
N ARG A 135 -5.28 -16.11 -11.98
CA ARG A 135 -4.67 -16.77 -10.82
C ARG A 135 -5.46 -18.00 -10.36
N ASP A 136 -6.77 -17.88 -10.17
CA ASP A 136 -7.62 -18.99 -9.71
C ASP A 136 -7.75 -20.12 -10.76
N SER A 137 -7.24 -19.90 -11.98
CA SER A 137 -7.24 -20.91 -13.05
C SER A 137 -5.88 -21.58 -13.25
N MET A 138 -4.87 -21.20 -12.47
CA MET A 138 -3.56 -21.85 -12.41
C MET A 138 -3.54 -22.88 -11.30
#